data_AF-A0A7C1UUM5-F1
#
_entry.id   AF-A0A7C1UUM5-F1
#
_cell.length_a   1.000
_cell.length_b   1.000
_cell.length_c   1.000
_cell.angle_alpha   90.00
_cell.angle_beta   90.00
_cell.angle_gamma   90.00
#
_symmetry.space_group_name_H-M   'P 1'
#
loop_
_entity.id
_entity.type
_entity.pdbx_description
1 polymer ?
#
loop_
_entity_poly.entity_id
_entity_poly.type
_entity_poly.pdbx_seq_one_letter_code
_entity_poly.pdbx_strand_id
1 'polypeptide(L)'
;MAVSLALIIILGLSADYLFRKLKLPGLVGMLIVGILCGPYVFGLMQPEMMDVSGDFRKIALIVILLRAGFELHKDTLNRVGKAALTMACIPAVFEIVGVVLVAPPLLHISYLEAAILG
;
A
#
# COMPACT_ATOMS: atom_id res chain seq x y z
N MET A 1 -2.26 21.54 9.86
CA MET A 1 -1.41 20.45 9.32
C MET A 1 -0.68 19.66 10.41
N ALA A 2 0.12 20.31 11.28
CA ALA A 2 0.92 19.60 12.29
C ALA A 2 0.09 18.72 13.26
N VAL A 3 -1.06 19.20 13.73
CA VAL A 3 -1.94 18.45 14.63
C VAL A 3 -2.53 17.20 13.94
N SER A 4 -3.00 17.33 12.70
CA SER A 4 -3.50 16.18 11.93
C SER A 4 -2.40 15.15 11.67
N LEU A 5 -1.18 15.59 11.36
CA LEU A 5 -0.03 14.69 11.19
C LEU A 5 0.31 13.97 12.51
N ALA A 6 0.35 14.70 13.62
CA ALA A 6 0.59 14.12 14.94
C ALA A 6 -0.48 13.09 15.31
N LEU A 7 -1.76 13.39 15.05
CA LEU A 7 -2.86 12.44 15.27
C LEU A 7 -2.70 11.18 14.43
N ILE A 8 -2.41 11.29 13.14
CA ILE A 8 -2.22 10.13 12.24
C ILE A 8 -1.06 9.26 12.72
N ILE A 9 0.08 9.88 13.08
CA ILE A 9 1.26 9.15 13.56
C ILE A 9 0.97 8.47 14.90
N ILE A 10 0.45 9.21 15.88
CA ILE A 10 0.22 8.69 17.23
C ILE A 10 -0.85 7.59 17.20
N LEU A 11 -2.00 7.84 16.58
CA LEU A 11 -3.09 6.86 16.52
C LEU A 11 -2.73 5.67 15.64
N GLY A 12 -2.09 5.90 14.49
CA GLY A 12 -1.65 4.84 13.58
C GLY A 12 -0.64 3.90 14.24
N LEU A 13 0.40 4.45 14.88
CA LEU A 13 1.40 3.65 15.59
C LEU A 13 0.84 2.96 16.84
N SER A 14 -0.06 3.63 17.57
CA SER A 14 -0.74 3.02 18.72
C SER A 14 -1.61 1.84 18.28
N ALA A 15 -2.31 1.96 17.15
CA ALA A 15 -3.10 0.87 16.58
C ALA A 15 -2.21 -0.27 16.05
N ASP A 16 -1.09 0.02 15.39
CA ASP A 16 -0.11 -0.99 14.99
C ASP A 16 0.38 -1.79 16.22
N TYR A 17 0.74 -1.11 17.30
CA TYR A 17 1.15 -1.76 18.56
C TYR A 17 0.04 -2.62 19.17
N LEU A 18 -1.19 -2.10 19.26
CA LEU A 18 -2.33 -2.82 19.82
C LEU A 18 -2.67 -4.06 19.00
N PHE A 19 -2.71 -3.95 17.67
CA PHE A 19 -3.04 -5.07 16.77
C PHE A 19 -1.94 -6.14 16.76
N ARG A 20 -0.67 -5.75 16.83
CA ARG A 20 0.43 -6.71 17.00
C ARG A 20 0.31 -7.50 18.31
N LYS A 21 -0.14 -6.85 19.40
CA LYS A 21 -0.40 -7.54 20.68
C LYS A 21 -1.55 -8.55 20.57
N LEU A 22 -2.52 -8.28 19.70
CA LEU A 22 -3.63 -9.18 19.36
C LEU A 22 -3.26 -10.23 18.30
N LYS A 23 -1.98 -10.33 17.90
CA LYS A 23 -1.48 -11.22 16.83
C LYS A 23 -2.06 -10.95 15.44
N LEU A 24 -2.56 -9.74 15.19
CA LEU A 24 -3.03 -9.30 13.88
C LEU A 24 -1.94 -8.48 13.17
N PRO A 25 -1.94 -8.44 11.81
CA PRO A 25 -1.05 -7.56 11.07
C PRO A 25 -1.34 -6.10 11.43
N GLY A 26 -0.34 -5.37 11.91
CA GLY A 26 -0.50 -3.98 12.34
C GLY A 26 -0.99 -3.04 11.23
N LEU A 27 -0.77 -3.39 9.95
CA LEU A 27 -1.33 -2.69 8.79
C LEU A 27 -2.85 -2.58 8.85
N VAL A 28 -3.54 -3.62 9.32
CA VAL A 28 -5.00 -3.62 9.46
C VAL A 28 -5.44 -2.53 10.45
N GLY A 29 -4.75 -2.43 11.60
CA GLY A 29 -5.00 -1.39 12.59
C GLY A 29 -4.75 0.02 12.04
N MET A 30 -3.66 0.20 11.29
CA MET A 30 -3.35 1.49 10.65
C MET A 30 -4.42 1.89 9.62
N LEU A 31 -4.94 0.95 8.83
CA LEU A 31 -6.03 1.22 7.88
C LEU A 31 -7.33 1.61 8.58
N ILE A 32 -7.70 0.91 9.65
CA ILE A 32 -8.90 1.23 10.44
C ILE A 32 -8.81 2.65 11.00
N VAL A 33 -7.67 3.03 11.58
CA VAL A 33 -7.45 4.39 12.05
C VAL A 33 -7.58 5.40 10.92
N GLY A 34 -7.06 5.11 9.73
CA GLY A 34 -7.19 5.97 8.55
C GLY A 34 -8.65 6.17 8.12
N ILE A 35 -9.47 5.11 8.13
CA ILE A 35 -10.91 5.19 7.83
C ILE A 35 -11.64 6.03 8.87
N LEU A 36 -11.36 5.81 10.16
CA LEU A 36 -12.00 6.55 11.25
C LEU A 36 -11.58 8.02 11.27
N CYS A 37 -10.29 8.31 11.18
CA CYS A 37 -9.78 9.68 11.22
C CYS A 37 -10.03 10.46 9.92
N GLY A 38 -10.34 9.74 8.84
CA GLY A 38 -10.61 10.33 7.53
C GLY A 38 -11.81 11.28 7.53
N PRO A 39 -11.98 12.03 6.42
CA PRO A 39 -13.04 13.04 6.29
C PRO A 39 -14.45 12.45 6.36
N TYR A 40 -14.59 11.14 6.15
CA TYR A 40 -15.88 10.45 6.06
C TYR A 40 -16.49 10.01 7.40
N VAL A 41 -15.70 9.94 8.49
CA VAL A 41 -16.21 9.48 9.80
C VAL A 41 -16.07 10.58 10.86
N PHE A 42 -14.84 10.90 11.28
CA PHE A 42 -14.62 11.90 12.33
C PHE A 42 -14.22 13.29 11.79
N GLY A 43 -13.84 13.42 10.51
CA GLY A 43 -13.54 14.73 9.92
C GLY A 43 -12.31 15.44 10.52
N LEU A 44 -11.42 14.70 11.21
CA LEU A 44 -10.28 15.25 11.95
C LEU A 44 -9.11 15.63 11.04
N MET A 45 -9.12 15.16 9.79
CA MET A 45 -8.12 15.48 8.78
C MET A 45 -8.49 16.77 8.05
N GLN A 46 -7.58 17.74 8.09
CA GLN A 46 -7.72 18.97 7.33
C GLN A 46 -7.56 18.70 5.82
N PRO A 47 -8.28 19.42 4.93
CA PRO A 47 -8.24 19.20 3.48
C PRO A 47 -6.83 19.25 2.89
N GLU A 48 -5.96 20.11 3.43
CA GLU A 48 -4.58 20.26 2.96
C GLU A 48 -3.77 18.96 3.13
N MET A 49 -4.15 18.07 4.07
CA MET A 49 -3.55 16.75 4.23
C MET A 49 -3.88 15.80 3.07
N MET A 50 -5.04 15.97 2.42
CA MET A 50 -5.41 15.18 1.25
C MET A 50 -4.59 15.59 0.04
N ASP A 51 -4.33 16.90 -0.12
CA ASP A 51 -3.52 17.44 -1.23
C ASP A 51 -2.07 16.96 -1.16
N VAL A 52 -1.46 16.99 0.03
CA VAL A 52 -0.08 16.50 0.22
C VAL A 52 0.03 14.97 0.32
N SER A 53 -1.09 14.25 0.40
CA SER A 53 -1.10 12.78 0.54
C SER A 53 -0.38 12.08 -0.62
N GLY A 54 -0.49 12.65 -1.82
CA GLY A 54 0.18 12.13 -3.01
C GLY A 54 1.70 12.12 -2.86
N ASP A 55 2.27 13.20 -2.31
CA ASP A 55 3.71 13.32 -2.12
C ASP A 55 4.21 12.45 -0.97
N PHE A 56 3.43 12.32 0.12
CA PHE A 56 3.75 11.37 1.17
C PHE A 56 3.78 9.93 0.66
N ARG A 57 2.83 9.51 -0.20
CA ARG A 57 2.86 8.17 -0.82
C ARG A 57 4.13 7.97 -1.66
N LYS A 58 4.54 8.96 -2.45
CA LYS A 58 5.78 8.87 -3.25
C LYS A 58 7.01 8.73 -2.36
N ILE A 59 7.15 9.57 -1.33
CA ILE A 59 8.28 9.52 -0.40
C ILE A 59 8.31 8.17 0.32
N ALA A 60 7.16 7.69 0.80
CA ALA A 60 7.05 6.38 1.44
C ALA A 60 7.48 5.24 0.50
N LEU A 61 7.02 5.24 -0.76
CA LEU A 61 7.44 4.26 -1.77
C LEU A 61 8.95 4.30 -2.01
N ILE A 62 9.55 5.48 -2.15
CA ILE A 62 11.00 5.63 -2.31
C ILE A 62 11.74 5.01 -1.11
N VAL A 63 11.32 5.34 0.12
CA VAL A 63 11.97 4.82 1.34
C VAL A 63 11.80 3.30 1.46
N ILE A 64 10.61 2.76 1.16
CA ILE A 64 10.32 1.32 1.20
C ILE A 64 11.17 0.58 0.17
N LEU A 65 11.21 1.06 -1.07
CA LEU A 65 11.98 0.43 -2.15
C LEU A 65 13.49 0.52 -1.92
N LEU A 66 13.97 1.66 -1.42
CA LEU A 66 15.38 1.82 -1.07
C LEU A 66 15.79 0.84 0.04
N ARG A 67 14.96 0.72 1.09
CA ARG A 67 15.20 -0.20 2.20
C ARG A 67 15.21 -1.66 1.71
N ALA A 68 14.21 -2.07 0.92
CA ALA A 68 14.17 -3.40 0.32
C ALA A 68 15.39 -3.65 -0.59
N GLY A 69 15.81 -2.64 -1.37
CA GLY A 69 16.99 -2.71 -2.23
C GLY A 69 18.30 -2.91 -1.46
N PHE A 70 18.47 -2.23 -0.32
CA PHE A 70 19.65 -2.38 0.54
C PHE A 70 19.67 -3.67 1.36
N GLU A 71 18.51 -4.27 1.62
CA GLU A 71 18.40 -5.58 2.28
C GLU A 71 18.72 -6.75 1.33
N LEU A 72 18.78 -6.50 0.01
CA LEU A 72 19.14 -7.51 -0.99
C LEU A 72 20.66 -7.72 -1.09
N HIS A 73 21.09 -8.97 -0.93
CA HIS A 73 22.48 -9.37 -1.15
C HIS A 73 22.71 -9.84 -2.59
N LYS A 74 23.79 -9.36 -3.22
CA LYS A 74 24.16 -9.69 -4.60
C LYS A 74 24.34 -11.20 -4.83
N ASP A 75 24.93 -11.91 -3.86
CA ASP A 75 25.14 -13.36 -3.96
C ASP A 75 23.82 -14.14 -3.96
N THR A 76 22.88 -13.73 -3.09
CA THR A 76 21.52 -14.29 -3.07
C THR A 76 20.81 -14.02 -4.40
N LEU A 77 20.89 -12.79 -4.91
CA LEU A 77 20.28 -12.41 -6.18
C LEU A 77 20.87 -13.19 -7.36
N ASN A 78 22.18 -13.44 -7.39
CA ASN A 78 22.78 -14.25 -8.45
C ASN A 78 22.31 -15.71 -8.40
N ARG A 79 22.08 -16.25 -7.19
CA ARG A 79 21.61 -17.64 -7.00
C ARG A 79 20.14 -17.82 -7.37
N VAL A 80 19.27 -16.87 -7.01
CA VAL A 80 17.81 -16.99 -7.20
C VAL A 80 17.25 -16.06 -8.28
N GLY A 81 18.08 -15.27 -8.96
CA GLY A 81 17.64 -14.18 -9.83
C GLY A 81 16.75 -14.61 -10.99
N LYS A 82 17.04 -15.76 -11.62
CA LYS A 82 16.17 -16.33 -12.66
C LYS A 82 14.79 -16.68 -12.10
N ALA A 83 14.74 -17.32 -10.92
CA ALA A 83 13.48 -17.66 -10.26
C ALA A 83 12.73 -16.42 -9.77
N ALA A 84 13.45 -15.42 -9.26
CA ALA A 84 12.86 -14.14 -8.85
C ALA A 84 12.22 -13.41 -10.03
N LEU A 85 12.89 -13.37 -11.19
CA LEU A 85 12.36 -12.74 -12.39
C LEU A 85 11.11 -13.46 -12.91
N THR A 86 11.13 -14.80 -12.97
CA THR A 86 9.95 -15.56 -13.42
C THR A 86 8.79 -15.43 -12.44
N MET A 87 9.06 -15.44 -11.13
CA MET A 87 8.04 -15.25 -10.09
C MET A 87 7.48 -13.82 -10.05
N ALA A 88 8.25 -12.82 -10.48
CA ALA A 88 7.77 -11.45 -10.59
C ALA A 88 6.97 -11.22 -11.88
N CYS A 89 7.44 -11.73 -13.02
CA CYS A 89 6.83 -11.43 -14.32
C CYS A 89 5.67 -12.35 -14.67
N ILE A 90 5.82 -13.67 -14.52
CA ILE A 90 4.81 -14.62 -15.01
C ILE A 90 3.51 -14.47 -14.22
N PRO A 91 3.50 -14.60 -12.87
CA PRO A 91 2.27 -14.42 -12.08
C PRO A 91 1.63 -13.06 -12.29
N ALA A 92 2.40 -11.97 -12.30
CA ALA A 92 1.86 -10.63 -12.49
C ALA A 92 1.16 -10.46 -13.84
N VAL A 93 1.73 -10.98 -14.94
CA VAL A 93 1.06 -10.91 -16.25
C VAL A 93 -0.24 -11.71 -16.25
N PHE A 94 -0.26 -12.90 -15.66
CA PHE A 94 -1.48 -13.69 -15.55
C PHE A 94 -2.53 -13.02 -14.65
N GLU A 95 -2.11 -12.36 -13.58
CA GLU A 95 -2.97 -11.60 -12.67
C GLU A 95 -3.60 -10.40 -13.39
N ILE A 96 -2.78 -9.58 -14.07
CA ILE A 96 -3.25 -8.44 -14.88
C ILE A 96 -4.25 -8.91 -15.94
N VAL A 97 -3.91 -9.96 -16.70
CA VAL A 97 -4.81 -10.50 -17.74
C VAL A 97 -6.11 -11.03 -17.12
N GLY A 98 -6.02 -11.72 -15.99
CA GLY A 98 -7.18 -12.21 -15.26
C GLY A 98 -8.11 -11.07 -14.82
N VAL A 99 -7.54 -10.01 -14.23
CA VAL A 99 -8.30 -8.82 -13.79
C VAL A 99 -8.93 -8.11 -14.99
N VAL A 100 -8.19 -7.93 -16.09
CA VAL A 100 -8.70 -7.27 -17.30
C VAL A 100 -9.86 -8.04 -17.95
N LEU A 101 -9.89 -9.36 -17.85
CA LEU A 101 -10.99 -10.17 -18.39
C LEU A 101 -12.20 -10.24 -17.46
N VAL A 102 -11.99 -10.26 -16.13
CA VAL A 102 -13.05 -10.49 -15.14
C VAL A 102 -13.63 -9.19 -14.56
N ALA A 103 -12.84 -8.14 -14.39
CA ALA A 103 -13.29 -6.90 -13.76
C ALA A 103 -14.31 -6.11 -14.59
N PRO A 104 -14.20 -6.00 -15.93
CA PRO A 104 -15.20 -5.29 -16.73
C PRO A 104 -16.63 -5.83 -16.60
N PRO A 105 -16.90 -7.15 -16.73
CA PRO A 105 -18.26 -7.67 -16.56
C PRO A 105 -18.75 -7.62 -15.11
N LEU A 106 -17.85 -7.66 -14.11
CA LEU A 106 -18.23 -7.68 -12.70
C LEU A 106 -18.49 -6.27 -12.13
N LEU A 107 -17.59 -5.32 -12.45
CA LEU A 107 -17.60 -3.95 -11.91
C LEU A 107 -18.13 -2.90 -12.90
N HIS A 108 -18.45 -3.29 -14.14
CA HIS A 108 -18.94 -2.39 -15.20
C HIS A 108 -17.94 -1.26 -15.54
N ILE A 109 -16.64 -1.55 -15.46
CA ILE A 109 -15.55 -0.61 -15.76
C ILE A 109 -14.94 -0.88 -17.14
N SER A 110 -14.23 0.10 -17.69
CA SER A 110 -13.53 -0.05 -18.98
C SER A 110 -12.35 -1.02 -18.88
N TYR A 111 -11.95 -1.59 -20.02
CA TYR A 111 -10.74 -2.43 -20.10
C TYR A 111 -9.47 -1.68 -19.66
N LEU A 112 -9.40 -0.36 -19.89
CA LEU A 112 -8.27 0.46 -19.48
C LEU A 112 -8.22 0.61 -17.95
N GLU A 113 -9.36 0.88 -17.32
CA GLU A 113 -9.45 0.96 -15.85
C GLU A 113 -9.15 -0.39 -15.19
N ALA A 114 -9.63 -1.49 -15.79
CA ALA A 114 -9.31 -2.83 -15.33
C ALA A 114 -7.80 -3.15 -15.47
N ALA A 115 -7.14 -2.63 -16.51
CA ALA A 115 -5.69 -2.78 -16.70
C ALA A 115 -4.85 -1.90 -15.77
N ILE A 116 -5.41 -0.81 -15.24
CA ILE A 116 -4.78 0.00 -14.20
C ILE A 116 -4.99 -0.64 -12.82
N LEU A 117 -6.09 -1.36 -12.64
CA LEU A 117 -6.44 -2.05 -11.40
C LEU A 117 -5.60 -3.32 -11.18
N GLY A 118 -5.41 -4.12 -12.24
CA GLY A 118 -4.56 -5.31 -12.24
C GLY A 118 -3.09 -4.96 -12.32
#